data_AF-A0A385N7M3-F1
#
_entry.id   AF-A0A385N7M3-F1
#
_cell.length_a   1.000
_cell.length_b   1.000
_cell.length_c   1.000
_cell.angle_alpha   90.00
_cell.angle_beta   90.00
_cell.angle_gamma   90.00
#
_symmetry.space_group_name_H-M   'P 1'
#
loop_
_entity.id
_entity.type
_entity.pdbx_description
1 polymer ?
#
loop_
_entity_poly.entity_id
_entity_poly.type
_entity_poly.pdbx_seq_one_letter_code
_entity_poly.pdbx_strand_id
1 'polypeptide(L)'
;MYSEMMGQALRKLSKINPIYFALIYLAAIFVSSILIYCIPIFKLVSSLEGINLESFYTAFYFSLITITTLGYGDIVPSNDATRILASGLALFGIVLTGLFLNSLAFIISTLTQLDDRRKIEEERKDLEIEKFSKISILIEQNFNDFKYAATSLITPIEKYNPIIDTTPLMKMDFKLNDLKDLFKNNPLRRFSISKSKIEVYYDTFDFLNNNLDQLLKLGYFNFNIEVVERIVEYLSNAKLIDTRQNIIQYARQSPQNREWIENMLAGASENVAITEIANLIDDYIVLREQIKLTVILIINIENLIESLRNKK
;
A
#
# COMPACT_ATOMS: atom_id res chain seq x y z
N MET A 1 -22.41 -13.61 -33.56
CA MET A 1 -23.76 -13.35 -33.00
C MET A 1 -24.28 -14.48 -32.11
N TYR A 2 -24.75 -15.64 -32.60
CA TYR A 2 -25.27 -16.72 -31.71
C TYR A 2 -24.20 -17.34 -30.80
N SER A 3 -22.98 -17.54 -31.30
CA SER A 3 -21.83 -18.03 -30.51
C SER A 3 -21.44 -17.06 -29.39
N GLU A 4 -21.49 -15.75 -29.66
CA GLU A 4 -21.20 -14.70 -28.69
C GLU A 4 -22.30 -14.59 -27.62
N MET A 5 -23.57 -14.66 -28.02
CA MET A 5 -24.70 -14.67 -27.09
C MET A 5 -24.66 -15.90 -26.18
N MET A 6 -24.34 -17.08 -26.71
CA MET A 6 -24.19 -18.31 -25.93
C MET A 6 -22.99 -18.21 -24.96
N GLY A 7 -21.85 -17.68 -25.42
CA GLY A 7 -20.69 -17.46 -24.56
C GLY A 7 -20.96 -16.48 -23.42
N GLN A 8 -21.73 -15.41 -23.67
CA GLN A 8 -22.15 -14.47 -22.64
C GLN A 8 -23.14 -15.11 -21.63
N ALA A 9 -24.07 -15.93 -22.11
CA ALA A 9 -24.99 -16.66 -21.24
C ALA A 9 -24.25 -17.64 -20.32
N LEU A 10 -23.32 -18.44 -20.87
CA LEU A 10 -22.51 -19.38 -20.10
C LEU A 10 -21.63 -18.69 -19.05
N ARG A 11 -21.07 -17.52 -19.37
CA ARG A 11 -20.32 -16.67 -18.41
C ARG A 11 -21.19 -16.10 -17.30
N LYS A 12 -22.46 -15.81 -17.56
CA LYS A 12 -23.40 -15.38 -16.52
C LYS A 12 -23.78 -16.54 -15.62
N LEU A 13 -24.04 -17.72 -16.20
CA LEU A 13 -24.36 -18.95 -15.47
C LEU A 13 -23.20 -19.42 -14.59
N SER A 14 -21.95 -19.29 -15.05
CA SER A 14 -20.77 -19.67 -14.26
C SER A 14 -20.56 -18.82 -13.00
N LYS A 15 -21.16 -17.63 -12.92
CA LYS A 15 -21.10 -16.77 -11.72
C LYS A 15 -22.15 -17.11 -10.66
N ILE A 16 -23.14 -17.94 -11.00
CA ILE A 16 -24.15 -18.40 -10.05
C ILE A 16 -23.47 -19.35 -9.06
N ASN A 17 -23.78 -19.20 -7.77
CA ASN A 17 -23.21 -20.07 -6.72
C ASN A 17 -23.56 -21.55 -7.01
N PRO A 18 -22.59 -22.48 -6.99
CA PRO A 18 -22.80 -23.89 -7.34
C PRO A 18 -23.89 -24.57 -6.50
N ILE A 19 -24.15 -24.06 -5.29
CA ILE A 19 -25.21 -24.53 -4.40
C ILE A 19 -26.59 -24.49 -5.08
N TYR A 20 -26.89 -23.48 -5.91
CA TYR A 20 -28.18 -23.42 -6.59
C TYR A 20 -28.36 -24.55 -7.60
N PHE A 21 -27.33 -24.91 -8.35
CA PHE A 21 -27.38 -26.06 -9.26
C PHE A 21 -27.56 -27.36 -8.47
N ALA A 22 -26.87 -27.50 -7.33
CA ALA A 22 -27.04 -28.65 -6.44
C ALA A 22 -28.48 -28.74 -5.86
N LEU A 23 -29.07 -27.62 -5.45
CA LEU A 23 -30.45 -27.58 -4.95
C LEU A 23 -31.47 -27.92 -6.05
N ILE A 24 -31.31 -27.38 -7.27
CA ILE A 24 -32.15 -27.72 -8.42
C ILE A 24 -32.01 -29.21 -8.76
N TYR A 25 -30.80 -29.74 -8.69
CA TYR A 25 -30.50 -31.15 -8.92
C TYR A 25 -31.21 -32.06 -7.91
N LEU A 26 -31.11 -31.74 -6.62
CA LEU A 26 -31.83 -32.46 -5.55
C LEU A 26 -33.35 -32.33 -5.72
N ALA A 27 -33.86 -31.14 -6.01
CA ALA A 27 -35.28 -30.93 -6.26
C ALA A 27 -35.80 -31.76 -7.44
N ALA A 28 -35.02 -31.88 -8.53
CA ALA A 28 -35.39 -32.70 -9.68
C ALA A 28 -35.51 -34.20 -9.32
N ILE A 29 -34.64 -34.70 -8.42
CA ILE A 29 -34.77 -36.07 -7.88
C ILE A 29 -36.10 -36.21 -7.14
N PHE A 30 -36.38 -35.35 -6.17
CA PHE A 30 -37.62 -35.45 -5.39
C PHE A 30 -38.87 -35.28 -6.25
N VAL A 31 -38.88 -34.34 -7.19
CA VAL A 31 -40.01 -34.10 -8.10
C VAL A 31 -40.25 -35.32 -8.97
N SER A 32 -39.22 -35.87 -9.63
CA SER A 32 -39.37 -37.08 -10.45
C SER A 32 -39.81 -38.29 -9.63
N SER A 33 -39.30 -38.43 -8.40
CA SER A 33 -39.73 -39.49 -7.46
C SER A 33 -41.21 -39.39 -7.10
N ILE A 34 -41.69 -38.17 -6.81
CA ILE A 34 -43.10 -37.90 -6.51
C ILE A 34 -43.97 -38.16 -7.74
N LEU A 35 -43.54 -37.74 -8.94
CA LEU A 35 -44.29 -37.99 -10.17
C LEU A 35 -44.45 -39.48 -10.41
N ILE A 36 -43.37 -40.27 -10.27
CA ILE A 36 -43.39 -41.72 -10.48
C ILE A 36 -44.25 -42.41 -9.41
N TYR A 37 -44.18 -41.99 -8.15
CA TYR A 37 -44.94 -42.60 -7.06
C TYR A 37 -46.44 -42.27 -7.12
N CYS A 38 -46.80 -41.01 -7.38
CA CYS A 38 -48.19 -40.56 -7.27
C CYS A 38 -49.01 -40.73 -8.56
N ILE A 39 -48.38 -40.85 -9.73
CA ILE A 39 -49.09 -40.85 -11.01
C ILE A 39 -49.04 -42.27 -11.64
N PRO A 40 -50.18 -42.99 -11.72
CA PRO A 40 -50.24 -44.39 -12.16
C PRO A 40 -49.78 -44.65 -13.60
N ILE A 41 -49.61 -43.60 -14.42
CA ILE A 41 -49.11 -43.71 -15.79
C ILE A 41 -47.61 -44.03 -15.81
N PHE A 42 -46.86 -43.66 -14.76
CA PHE A 42 -45.43 -43.94 -14.67
C PHE A 42 -45.22 -45.27 -13.97
N LYS A 43 -44.74 -46.27 -14.72
CA LYS A 43 -44.62 -47.65 -14.23
C LYS A 43 -43.19 -48.15 -14.42
N LEU A 44 -42.64 -48.70 -13.35
CA LEU A 44 -41.32 -49.32 -13.31
C LEU A 44 -41.44 -50.84 -13.36
N VAL A 45 -40.37 -51.50 -13.80
CA VAL A 45 -40.20 -52.96 -13.70
C VAL A 45 -38.79 -53.24 -13.17
N SER A 46 -38.67 -54.24 -12.32
CA SER A 46 -37.41 -54.66 -11.70
C SER A 46 -36.97 -56.00 -12.28
N SER A 47 -35.67 -56.17 -12.50
CA SER A 47 -35.05 -57.48 -12.81
C SER A 47 -34.73 -58.30 -11.55
N LEU A 48 -34.78 -57.66 -10.37
CA LEU A 48 -34.57 -58.29 -9.07
C LEU A 48 -35.92 -58.73 -8.48
N GLU A 49 -35.95 -59.95 -7.94
CA GLU A 49 -37.10 -60.50 -7.23
C GLU A 49 -37.28 -59.84 -5.86
N GLY A 50 -38.54 -59.66 -5.43
CA GLY A 50 -38.87 -59.15 -4.09
C GLY A 50 -38.80 -57.62 -3.91
N ILE A 51 -38.53 -56.85 -4.97
CA ILE A 51 -38.57 -55.38 -4.90
C ILE A 51 -40.02 -54.88 -4.93
N ASN A 52 -40.37 -54.04 -3.94
CA ASN A 52 -41.64 -53.35 -3.93
C ASN A 52 -41.63 -52.13 -4.89
N LEU A 53 -42.06 -52.35 -6.12
CA LEU A 53 -42.12 -51.33 -7.19
C LEU A 53 -43.05 -50.15 -6.91
N GLU A 54 -44.03 -50.31 -6.01
CA GLU A 54 -44.99 -49.26 -5.63
C GLU A 54 -44.51 -48.46 -4.41
N SER A 55 -43.27 -48.67 -3.96
CA SER A 55 -42.70 -47.90 -2.85
C SER A 55 -42.10 -46.57 -3.34
N PHE A 56 -42.26 -45.52 -2.53
CA PHE A 56 -41.57 -44.24 -2.78
C PHE A 56 -40.05 -44.42 -2.84
N TYR A 57 -39.49 -45.34 -2.04
CA TYR A 57 -38.07 -45.64 -2.04
C TYR A 57 -37.57 -46.11 -3.42
N THR A 58 -38.32 -47.00 -4.09
CA THR A 58 -37.99 -47.48 -5.44
C THR A 58 -38.06 -46.37 -6.48
N ALA A 59 -39.09 -45.50 -6.41
CA ALA A 59 -39.20 -44.33 -7.27
C ALA A 59 -38.05 -43.33 -7.05
N PHE A 60 -37.65 -43.12 -5.80
CA PHE A 60 -36.52 -42.27 -5.43
C PHE A 60 -35.19 -42.81 -5.92
N TYR A 61 -34.94 -44.09 -5.68
CA TYR A 61 -33.74 -44.77 -6.16
C TYR A 61 -33.64 -44.69 -7.68
N PHE A 62 -34.71 -45.02 -8.42
CA PHE A 62 -34.72 -44.93 -9.88
C PHE A 62 -34.42 -43.50 -10.38
N SER A 63 -35.04 -42.50 -9.76
CA SER A 63 -34.84 -41.08 -10.10
C SER A 63 -33.40 -40.64 -9.83
N LEU A 64 -32.84 -41.04 -8.69
CA LEU A 64 -31.47 -40.76 -8.28
C LEU A 64 -30.47 -41.35 -9.29
N ILE A 65 -30.53 -42.65 -9.57
CA ILE A 65 -29.57 -43.31 -10.47
C ILE A 65 -29.70 -42.84 -11.92
N THR A 66 -30.89 -42.38 -12.32
CA THR A 66 -31.15 -41.84 -13.66
C THR A 66 -30.55 -40.44 -13.83
N ILE A 67 -30.83 -39.50 -12.91
CA ILE A 67 -30.31 -38.13 -13.02
C ILE A 67 -28.79 -38.06 -12.76
N THR A 68 -28.26 -38.97 -11.92
CA THR A 68 -26.82 -39.15 -11.69
C THR A 68 -26.14 -39.89 -12.81
N THR A 69 -26.88 -40.33 -13.82
CA THR A 69 -26.38 -41.06 -14.99
C THR A 69 -25.70 -42.39 -14.64
N LEU A 70 -25.92 -42.90 -13.41
CA LEU A 70 -25.41 -44.21 -12.96
C LEU A 70 -26.11 -45.35 -13.69
N GLY A 71 -27.44 -45.29 -13.79
CA GLY A 71 -28.26 -46.18 -14.63
C GLY A 71 -27.97 -47.68 -14.47
N TYR A 72 -28.00 -48.23 -13.25
CA TYR A 72 -27.65 -49.63 -12.98
C TYR A 72 -28.48 -50.67 -13.77
N GLY A 73 -29.68 -50.32 -14.20
CA GLY A 73 -30.53 -51.17 -15.06
C GLY A 73 -31.24 -52.31 -14.32
N ASP A 74 -31.17 -52.31 -12.98
CA ASP A 74 -31.94 -53.16 -12.10
C ASP A 74 -33.42 -52.78 -12.06
N ILE A 75 -33.72 -51.48 -12.17
CA ILE A 75 -35.07 -50.93 -12.30
C ILE A 75 -35.14 -50.11 -13.59
N VAL A 76 -36.10 -50.44 -14.46
CA VAL A 76 -36.24 -49.83 -15.79
C VAL A 76 -37.68 -49.39 -16.06
N PRO A 77 -37.90 -48.40 -16.94
CA PRO A 77 -39.25 -47.96 -17.30
C PRO A 77 -39.98 -49.04 -18.10
N SER A 78 -41.20 -49.38 -17.67
CA SER A 78 -42.02 -50.42 -18.30
C SER A 78 -42.81 -49.93 -19.52
N ASN A 79 -43.01 -48.62 -19.66
CA ASN A 79 -43.81 -48.02 -20.74
C ASN A 79 -43.17 -46.75 -21.32
N ASP A 80 -43.68 -46.31 -22.47
CA ASP A 80 -43.11 -45.19 -23.22
C ASP A 80 -43.18 -43.85 -22.48
N ALA A 81 -44.23 -43.61 -21.69
CA ALA A 81 -44.35 -42.40 -20.88
C ALA A 81 -43.20 -42.28 -19.85
N THR A 82 -42.89 -43.39 -19.16
CA THR A 82 -41.80 -43.43 -18.17
C THR A 82 -40.43 -43.38 -18.85
N ARG A 83 -40.30 -43.95 -20.06
CA ARG A 83 -39.07 -43.84 -20.87
C ARG A 83 -38.79 -42.38 -21.25
N ILE A 84 -39.79 -41.64 -21.73
CA ILE A 84 -39.63 -40.22 -22.07
C ILE A 84 -39.22 -39.40 -20.84
N LEU A 85 -39.86 -39.64 -19.69
CA LEU A 85 -39.48 -38.99 -18.43
C LEU A 85 -38.04 -39.31 -18.05
N ALA A 86 -37.63 -40.58 -18.10
CA ALA A 86 -36.28 -41.00 -17.77
C ALA A 86 -35.23 -40.39 -18.72
N SER A 87 -35.51 -40.33 -20.03
CA SER A 87 -34.65 -39.68 -21.00
C SER A 87 -34.51 -38.18 -20.75
N GLY A 88 -35.62 -37.49 -20.46
CA GLY A 88 -35.60 -36.07 -20.11
C GLY A 88 -34.81 -35.81 -18.82
N LEU A 89 -35.01 -36.64 -17.80
CA LEU A 89 -34.31 -36.58 -16.53
C LEU A 89 -32.80 -36.80 -16.69
N ALA A 90 -32.39 -37.79 -17.49
CA ALA A 90 -30.98 -38.06 -17.77
C ALA A 90 -30.31 -36.89 -18.52
N LEU A 91 -30.96 -36.35 -19.56
CA LEU A 91 -30.46 -35.17 -20.28
C LEU A 91 -30.33 -33.95 -19.36
N PHE A 92 -31.33 -33.72 -18.51
CA PHE A 92 -31.32 -32.64 -17.55
C PHE A 92 -30.20 -32.81 -16.51
N GLY A 93 -29.97 -34.03 -16.03
CA GLY A 93 -28.88 -34.36 -15.11
C GLY A 93 -27.50 -34.05 -15.67
N ILE A 94 -27.25 -34.38 -16.94
CA ILE A 94 -25.98 -34.07 -17.63
C ILE A 94 -25.77 -32.55 -17.72
N VAL A 95 -26.81 -31.79 -18.12
CA VAL A 95 -26.74 -30.33 -18.23
C VAL A 95 -26.46 -29.69 -16.87
N LEU A 96 -27.19 -30.09 -15.83
CA LEU A 96 -26.99 -29.55 -14.48
C LEU A 96 -25.61 -29.88 -13.92
N THR A 97 -25.11 -31.10 -14.14
CA THR A 97 -23.76 -31.49 -13.72
C THR A 97 -22.70 -30.63 -14.40
N GLY A 98 -22.83 -30.40 -15.71
CA GLY A 98 -21.92 -29.53 -16.45
C GLY A 98 -21.94 -28.07 -15.95
N LEU A 99 -23.12 -27.53 -15.67
CA LEU A 99 -23.27 -26.18 -15.12
C LEU A 99 -22.69 -26.06 -13.70
N PHE A 100 -22.92 -27.07 -12.86
CA PHE A 100 -22.34 -27.15 -11.52
C PHE A 100 -20.81 -27.17 -11.56
N LEU A 101 -20.21 -28.06 -12.36
CA LEU A 101 -18.76 -28.16 -12.49
C LEU A 101 -18.13 -26.87 -13.05
N ASN A 102 -18.77 -26.25 -14.04
CA ASN A 102 -18.32 -24.98 -14.60
C ASN A 102 -18.33 -23.84 -13.55
N SER A 103 -19.42 -23.72 -12.80
CA SER A 103 -19.53 -22.74 -11.71
C SER A 103 -18.47 -22.99 -10.63
N LEU A 104 -18.26 -24.25 -10.24
CA LEU A 104 -17.24 -24.63 -9.25
C LEU A 104 -15.82 -24.30 -9.75
N ALA A 105 -15.49 -24.64 -11.00
CA ALA A 105 -14.20 -24.32 -11.61
C ALA A 105 -13.97 -22.79 -11.69
N PHE A 106 -15.01 -22.02 -12.00
CA PHE A 106 -14.94 -20.55 -12.03
C PHE A 106 -14.61 -19.97 -10.65
N ILE A 107 -15.25 -20.46 -9.58
CA ILE A 107 -14.98 -20.02 -8.21
C ILE A 107 -13.54 -20.36 -7.80
N ILE A 108 -13.12 -21.60 -8.02
CA ILE A 108 -11.75 -22.04 -7.69
C ILE A 108 -10.73 -21.18 -8.44
N SER A 109 -10.91 -20.97 -9.74
CA SER A 109 -10.01 -20.13 -10.54
C SER A 109 -9.98 -18.69 -10.05
N THR A 110 -11.11 -18.15 -9.61
CA THR A 110 -11.16 -16.78 -9.07
C THR A 110 -10.40 -16.70 -7.74
N LEU A 111 -10.56 -17.68 -6.85
CA LEU A 111 -9.83 -17.75 -5.59
C LEU A 111 -8.33 -17.89 -5.81
N THR A 112 -7.89 -18.80 -6.69
CA THR A 112 -6.47 -18.95 -7.01
C THR A 112 -5.88 -17.67 -7.61
N GLN A 113 -6.60 -16.99 -8.51
CA GLN A 113 -6.15 -15.70 -9.06
C GLN A 113 -6.03 -14.60 -8.00
N LEU A 114 -6.89 -14.60 -6.98
CA LEU A 114 -6.80 -13.64 -5.88
C LEU A 114 -5.58 -13.93 -5.00
N ASP A 115 -5.30 -15.20 -4.71
CA ASP A 115 -4.12 -15.58 -3.92
C ASP A 115 -2.82 -15.32 -4.69
N ASP A 116 -2.78 -15.60 -6.00
CA ASP A 116 -1.63 -15.29 -6.85
C ASP A 116 -1.37 -13.79 -6.92
N ARG A 117 -2.42 -12.96 -7.04
CA ARG A 117 -2.29 -11.50 -7.00
C ARG A 117 -1.72 -11.00 -5.68
N ARG A 118 -2.18 -11.54 -4.55
CA ARG A 118 -1.66 -11.17 -3.22
C ARG A 118 -0.17 -11.48 -3.11
N LYS A 119 0.25 -12.67 -3.54
CA LYS A 119 1.68 -13.05 -3.54
C LYS A 119 2.51 -12.13 -4.41
N ILE A 120 2.04 -11.79 -5.62
CA ILE A 120 2.73 -10.86 -6.52
C ILE A 120 2.84 -9.46 -5.87
N GLU A 121 1.79 -8.98 -5.21
CA GLU A 121 1.81 -7.69 -4.50
C GLU A 121 2.77 -7.69 -3.31
N GLU A 122 2.83 -8.77 -2.54
CA GLU A 122 3.78 -8.96 -1.43
C GLU A 122 5.23 -9.01 -1.95
N GLU A 123 5.52 -9.84 -2.96
CA GLU A 123 6.84 -9.92 -3.60
C GLU A 123 7.29 -8.57 -4.16
N ARG A 124 6.37 -7.83 -4.80
CA ARG A 124 6.66 -6.49 -5.31
C ARG A 124 7.02 -5.53 -4.16
N LYS A 125 6.28 -5.56 -3.06
CA LYS A 125 6.53 -4.71 -1.89
C LYS A 125 7.88 -5.02 -1.26
N ASP A 126 8.22 -6.29 -1.14
CA ASP A 126 9.52 -6.73 -0.61
C ASP A 126 10.68 -6.26 -1.48
N LEU A 127 10.54 -6.36 -2.82
CA LEU A 127 11.52 -5.83 -3.77
C LEU A 127 11.68 -4.30 -3.65
N GLU A 128 10.59 -3.57 -3.43
CA GLU A 128 10.65 -2.11 -3.22
C GLU A 128 11.37 -1.76 -1.91
N ILE A 129 11.08 -2.48 -0.82
CA ILE A 129 11.77 -2.33 0.47
C ILE A 129 13.25 -2.67 0.34
N GLU A 130 13.60 -3.73 -0.40
CA GLU A 130 14.99 -4.13 -0.62
C GLU A 130 15.77 -3.04 -1.38
N LYS A 131 15.18 -2.48 -2.43
CA LYS A 131 15.76 -1.36 -3.19
C LYS A 131 15.98 -0.14 -2.30
N PHE A 132 14.98 0.22 -1.48
CA PHE A 132 15.10 1.31 -0.51
C PHE A 132 16.22 1.05 0.51
N SER A 133 16.26 -0.15 1.08
CA SER A 133 17.26 -0.56 2.08
C SER A 133 18.70 -0.50 1.53
N LYS A 134 18.91 -0.70 0.23
CA LYS A 134 20.24 -0.56 -0.40
C LYS A 134 20.66 0.91 -0.52
N ILE A 135 19.74 1.79 -0.91
CA ILE A 135 20.02 3.22 -1.10
C ILE A 135 20.00 4.00 0.22
N SER A 136 19.36 3.48 1.27
CA SER A 136 19.21 4.17 2.56
C SER A 136 20.54 4.57 3.19
N ILE A 137 21.62 3.84 2.91
CA ILE A 137 22.98 4.18 3.38
C ILE A 137 23.40 5.57 2.88
N LEU A 138 23.10 5.91 1.62
CA LEU A 138 23.42 7.23 1.06
C LEU A 138 22.49 8.31 1.63
N ILE A 139 21.24 7.96 1.93
CA ILE A 139 20.29 8.87 2.59
C ILE A 139 20.78 9.21 4.01
N GLU A 140 21.19 8.20 4.79
CA GLU A 140 21.76 8.38 6.12
C GLU A 140 23.03 9.25 6.09
N GLN A 141 23.89 9.08 5.08
CA GLN A 141 25.06 9.96 4.89
C GLN A 141 24.65 11.42 4.67
N ASN A 142 23.63 11.65 3.85
CA ASN A 142 23.10 12.98 3.55
C ASN A 142 22.43 13.62 4.79
N PHE A 143 21.70 12.83 5.58
CA PHE A 143 21.17 13.25 6.86
C PHE A 143 22.29 13.64 7.83
N ASN A 144 23.36 12.86 7.89
CA ASN A 144 24.51 13.18 8.73
C ASN A 144 25.20 14.48 8.28
N ASP A 145 25.35 14.71 6.98
CA ASP A 145 25.90 15.96 6.44
C ASP A 145 25.05 17.18 6.86
N PHE A 146 23.74 17.09 6.68
CA PHE A 146 22.82 18.12 7.17
C PHE A 146 22.93 18.30 8.69
N LYS A 147 22.91 17.22 9.48
CA LYS A 147 23.00 17.29 10.95
C LYS A 147 24.29 17.97 11.39
N TYR A 148 25.43 17.68 10.78
CA TYR A 148 26.70 18.33 11.12
C TYR A 148 26.70 19.81 10.74
N ALA A 149 26.25 20.16 9.53
CA ALA A 149 26.18 21.55 9.08
C ALA A 149 25.22 22.38 9.93
N ALA A 150 24.02 21.86 10.20
CA ALA A 150 23.03 22.50 11.06
C ALA A 150 23.53 22.64 12.50
N THR A 151 24.16 21.60 13.06
CA THR A 151 24.77 21.68 14.40
C THR A 151 25.85 22.75 14.46
N SER A 152 26.71 22.85 13.44
CA SER A 152 27.74 23.90 13.38
C SER A 152 27.14 25.31 13.28
N LEU A 153 26.04 25.45 12.52
CA LEU A 153 25.29 26.70 12.38
C LEU A 153 24.70 27.17 13.70
N ILE A 154 24.10 26.26 14.48
CA ILE A 154 23.48 26.56 15.79
C ILE A 154 24.47 26.51 16.96
N THR A 155 25.76 26.27 16.72
CA THR A 155 26.75 26.24 17.81
C THR A 155 27.62 27.49 17.73
N PRO A 156 27.52 28.42 18.71
CA PRO A 156 28.43 29.55 18.80
C PRO A 156 29.91 29.12 18.75
N ILE A 157 30.77 29.90 18.10
CA ILE A 157 32.20 29.56 17.93
C ILE A 157 32.89 29.37 19.28
N GLU A 158 32.51 30.16 20.28
CA GLU A 158 33.03 30.08 21.65
C GLU A 158 32.74 28.71 22.31
N LYS A 159 31.67 28.04 21.90
CA LYS A 159 31.23 26.73 22.42
C LYS A 159 31.62 25.57 21.51
N TYR A 160 32.32 25.84 20.42
CA TYR A 160 32.63 24.82 19.42
C TYR A 160 33.58 23.76 19.97
N ASN A 161 33.24 22.49 19.74
CA ASN A 161 34.04 21.32 20.11
C ASN A 161 34.46 20.57 18.83
N PRO A 162 35.72 20.08 18.72
CA PRO A 162 36.15 19.19 17.63
C PRO A 162 35.25 17.98 17.40
N ILE A 163 34.61 17.47 18.46
CA ILE A 163 33.59 16.44 18.39
C ILE A 163 32.23 17.14 18.29
N ILE A 164 31.61 17.07 17.12
CA ILE A 164 30.31 17.70 16.87
C ILE A 164 29.23 16.89 17.59
N ASP A 165 28.71 17.43 18.69
CA ASP A 165 27.56 16.86 19.37
C ASP A 165 26.25 17.31 18.70
N THR A 166 25.59 16.39 17.99
CA THR A 166 24.31 16.65 17.33
C THR A 166 23.11 16.56 18.26
N THR A 167 23.31 16.15 19.53
CA THR A 167 22.22 15.94 20.49
C THR A 167 21.33 17.18 20.69
N PRO A 168 21.85 18.41 20.84
CA PRO A 168 21.00 19.60 20.96
C PRO A 168 20.13 19.82 19.72
N LEU A 169 20.69 19.64 18.52
CA LEU A 169 19.94 19.72 17.26
C LEU A 169 18.82 18.67 17.23
N MET A 170 19.14 17.41 17.54
CA MET A 170 18.19 16.29 17.46
C MET A 170 17.07 16.40 18.50
N LYS A 171 17.34 17.03 19.65
CA LYS A 171 16.32 17.37 20.66
C LYS A 171 15.59 18.68 20.38
N MET A 172 15.95 19.38 19.30
CA MET A 172 15.46 20.73 18.96
C MET A 172 15.70 21.75 20.09
N ASP A 173 16.74 21.51 20.88
CA ASP A 173 17.14 22.31 22.04
C ASP A 173 18.15 23.37 21.62
N PHE A 174 17.67 24.37 20.86
CA PHE A 174 18.44 25.53 20.44
C PHE A 174 17.55 26.75 20.22
N LYS A 175 18.14 27.93 20.41
CA LYS A 175 17.46 29.23 20.42
C LYS A 175 17.88 30.08 19.23
N LEU A 176 17.18 31.20 19.04
CA LEU A 176 17.50 32.12 17.96
C LEU A 176 18.91 32.72 18.11
N ASN A 177 19.32 33.03 19.35
CA ASN A 177 20.64 33.62 19.63
C ASN A 177 21.80 32.69 19.33
N ASP A 178 21.56 31.38 19.28
CA ASP A 178 22.58 30.41 18.94
C ASP A 178 23.02 30.54 17.47
N LEU A 179 22.22 31.18 16.63
CA LEU A 179 22.56 31.54 15.25
C LEU A 179 23.46 32.78 15.14
N LYS A 180 23.88 33.42 16.24
CA LYS A 180 24.66 34.69 16.21
C LYS A 180 25.90 34.65 15.33
N ASP A 181 26.52 33.48 15.14
CA ASP A 181 27.75 33.30 14.37
C ASP A 181 27.52 32.82 12.92
N LEU A 182 26.30 32.91 12.37
CA LEU A 182 25.94 32.29 11.10
C LEU A 182 26.80 32.71 9.90
N PHE A 183 27.34 33.94 9.90
CA PHE A 183 28.19 34.48 8.83
C PHE A 183 29.68 34.25 9.04
N LYS A 184 30.09 33.70 10.19
CA LYS A 184 31.48 33.33 10.43
C LYS A 184 31.86 32.11 9.60
N ASN A 185 33.17 31.92 9.40
CA ASN A 185 33.69 30.78 8.66
C ASN A 185 33.28 29.46 9.29
N ASN A 186 32.92 28.49 8.45
CA ASN A 186 32.59 27.16 8.89
C ASN A 186 33.85 26.45 9.45
N PRO A 187 33.82 25.90 10.68
CA PRO A 187 34.94 25.20 11.28
C PRO A 187 35.09 23.74 10.80
N LEU A 188 34.09 23.19 10.11
CA LEU A 188 34.04 21.78 9.73
C LEU A 188 34.88 21.50 8.48
N ARG A 189 35.98 20.73 8.64
CA ARG A 189 36.87 20.35 7.53
C ARG A 189 36.23 19.49 6.44
N ARG A 190 35.12 18.82 6.75
CA ARG A 190 34.35 18.02 5.79
C ARG A 190 33.71 18.91 4.70
N PHE A 191 33.49 20.18 5.00
CA PHE A 191 32.94 21.17 4.09
C PHE A 191 33.97 22.25 3.76
N SER A 192 33.65 23.13 2.82
CA SER A 192 34.55 24.23 2.47
C SER A 192 34.77 25.18 3.64
N ILE A 193 36.03 25.37 4.04
CA ILE A 193 36.42 26.30 5.11
C ILE A 193 36.28 27.77 4.64
N SER A 194 36.28 28.01 3.33
CA SER A 194 36.06 29.35 2.75
C SER A 194 34.61 29.82 2.81
N LYS A 195 33.67 28.92 3.07
CA LYS A 195 32.24 29.24 3.18
C LYS A 195 31.90 29.59 4.62
N SER A 196 30.93 30.48 4.76
CA SER A 196 30.30 30.75 6.06
C SER A 196 29.47 29.55 6.53
N LYS A 197 29.18 29.48 7.83
CA LYS A 197 28.32 28.42 8.39
C LYS A 197 26.96 28.34 7.70
N ILE A 198 26.34 29.49 7.41
CA ILE A 198 25.04 29.56 6.74
C ILE A 198 25.10 29.06 5.28
N GLU A 199 26.20 29.33 4.57
CA GLU A 199 26.38 28.83 3.20
C GLU A 199 26.54 27.31 3.18
N VAL A 200 27.34 26.76 4.11
CA VAL A 200 27.49 25.29 4.25
C VAL A 200 26.15 24.64 4.62
N TYR A 201 25.37 25.24 5.52
CA TYR A 201 24.03 24.77 5.83
C TYR A 201 23.16 24.70 4.57
N TYR A 202 23.05 25.79 3.79
CA TYR A 202 22.22 25.81 2.59
C TYR A 202 22.70 24.83 1.52
N ASP A 203 24.01 24.64 1.35
CA ASP A 203 24.52 23.60 0.44
C ASP A 203 24.01 22.20 0.83
N THR A 204 24.12 21.85 2.12
CA THR A 204 23.66 20.54 2.61
C THR A 204 22.14 20.39 2.60
N PHE A 205 21.41 21.47 2.87
CA PHE A 205 19.95 21.52 2.79
C PHE A 205 19.45 21.31 1.36
N ASP A 206 20.05 21.97 0.38
CA ASP A 206 19.69 21.79 -1.03
C ASP A 206 20.04 20.39 -1.51
N PHE A 207 21.21 19.87 -1.13
CA PHE A 207 21.61 18.51 -1.47
C PHE A 207 20.66 17.46 -0.87
N LEU A 208 20.22 17.66 0.37
CA LEU A 208 19.21 16.84 1.02
C LEU A 208 17.87 16.87 0.26
N ASN A 209 17.33 18.06 0.04
CA ASN A 209 16.03 18.23 -0.59
C ASN A 209 16.00 17.70 -2.03
N ASN A 210 17.05 17.97 -2.80
CA ASN A 210 17.18 17.46 -4.16
C ASN A 210 17.25 15.92 -4.20
N ASN A 211 17.99 15.31 -3.27
CA ASN A 211 18.07 13.86 -3.21
C ASN A 211 16.73 13.24 -2.78
N LEU A 212 16.01 13.84 -1.82
CA LEU A 212 14.67 13.40 -1.44
C LEU A 212 13.68 13.51 -2.61
N ASP A 213 13.67 14.63 -3.33
CA ASP A 213 12.85 14.83 -4.53
C ASP A 213 13.16 13.80 -5.63
N GLN A 214 14.45 13.51 -5.89
CA GLN A 214 14.85 12.47 -6.84
C GLN A 214 14.40 11.08 -6.40
N LEU A 215 14.56 10.72 -5.13
CA LEU A 215 14.16 9.43 -4.59
C LEU A 215 12.65 9.22 -4.64
N LEU A 216 11.86 10.29 -4.40
CA LEU A 216 10.42 10.28 -4.60
C LEU A 216 10.05 10.04 -6.06
N LYS A 217 10.66 10.79 -6.99
CA LYS A 217 10.41 10.64 -8.44
C LYS A 217 10.77 9.25 -8.96
N LEU A 218 11.81 8.64 -8.41
CA LEU A 218 12.25 7.29 -8.74
C LEU A 218 11.43 6.19 -8.02
N GLY A 219 10.51 6.57 -7.13
CA GLY A 219 9.60 5.65 -6.46
C GLY A 219 10.21 4.83 -5.33
N TYR A 220 11.34 5.28 -4.74
CA TYR A 220 12.00 4.55 -3.66
C TYR A 220 11.19 4.48 -2.37
N PHE A 221 10.17 5.33 -2.20
CA PHE A 221 9.28 5.36 -1.03
C PHE A 221 7.90 4.75 -1.30
N ASN A 222 7.63 4.24 -2.51
CA ASN A 222 6.28 3.78 -2.92
C ASN A 222 5.69 2.65 -2.06
N PHE A 223 6.53 1.91 -1.36
CA PHE A 223 6.11 0.86 -0.43
C PHE A 223 5.41 1.41 0.83
N ASN A 224 5.54 2.72 1.11
CA ASN A 224 4.92 3.38 2.26
C ASN A 224 4.37 4.77 1.87
N ILE A 225 3.06 4.85 1.64
CA ILE A 225 2.37 6.08 1.21
C ILE A 225 2.47 7.22 2.24
N GLU A 226 2.45 6.91 3.54
CA GLU A 226 2.52 7.92 4.59
C GLU A 226 3.86 8.68 4.57
N VAL A 227 4.95 7.95 4.27
CA VAL A 227 6.29 8.56 4.14
C VAL A 227 6.36 9.43 2.90
N VAL A 228 5.76 8.99 1.78
CA VAL A 228 5.66 9.80 0.56
C VAL A 228 4.94 11.12 0.84
N GLU A 229 3.77 11.07 1.49
CA GLU A 229 2.99 12.25 1.84
C GLU A 229 3.79 13.22 2.72
N ARG A 230 4.46 12.71 3.77
CA ARG A 230 5.30 13.52 4.66
C ARG A 230 6.47 14.19 3.95
N ILE A 231 7.16 13.49 3.04
CA ILE A 231 8.27 14.08 2.29
C ILE A 231 7.75 15.15 1.32
N VAL A 232 6.64 14.90 0.63
CA VAL A 232 6.03 15.86 -0.29
C VAL A 232 5.58 17.12 0.44
N GLU A 233 4.89 16.97 1.58
CA GLU A 233 4.48 18.08 2.44
C GLU A 233 5.71 18.89 2.91
N TYR A 234 6.74 18.20 3.39
CA TYR A 234 8.00 18.83 3.78
C TYR A 234 8.65 19.62 2.64
N LEU A 235 8.81 19.02 1.45
CA LEU A 235 9.44 19.67 0.30
C LEU A 235 8.65 20.88 -0.18
N SER A 236 7.30 20.81 -0.10
CA SER A 236 6.42 21.94 -0.39
C SER A 236 6.65 23.08 0.61
N ASN A 237 6.60 22.77 1.91
CA ASN A 237 6.82 23.74 2.97
C ASN A 237 8.21 24.38 2.89
N ALA A 238 9.26 23.58 2.69
CA ALA A 238 10.64 24.02 2.54
C ALA A 238 10.82 25.04 1.42
N LYS A 239 10.02 24.93 0.34
CA LYS A 239 10.04 25.87 -0.77
C LYS A 239 9.21 27.13 -0.49
N LEU A 240 8.10 27.00 0.25
CA LEU A 240 7.20 28.11 0.55
C LEU A 240 7.81 29.11 1.53
N ILE A 241 8.60 28.65 2.50
CA ILE A 241 9.17 29.49 3.56
C ILE A 241 10.65 29.87 3.30
N ASP A 242 11.17 29.67 2.10
CA ASP A 242 12.59 29.90 1.81
C ASP A 242 12.95 31.39 1.78
N THR A 243 13.50 31.90 2.89
CA THR A 243 13.93 33.28 3.07
C THR A 243 15.42 33.50 2.81
N ARG A 244 16.14 32.50 2.26
CA ARG A 244 17.61 32.55 2.13
C ARG A 244 18.13 33.75 1.35
N GLN A 245 17.37 34.19 0.34
CA GLN A 245 17.77 35.32 -0.49
C GLN A 245 17.84 36.59 0.34
N ASN A 246 16.88 36.81 1.25
CA ASN A 246 16.87 37.97 2.14
C ASN A 246 18.08 37.93 3.07
N ILE A 247 18.30 36.79 3.74
CA ILE A 247 19.41 36.59 4.70
C ILE A 247 20.77 36.83 4.02
N ILE A 248 21.00 36.23 2.86
CA ILE A 248 22.29 36.28 2.18
C ILE A 248 22.51 37.63 1.48
N GLN A 249 21.51 38.16 0.78
CA GLN A 249 21.67 39.42 0.04
C GLN A 249 21.87 40.59 0.99
N TYR A 250 21.09 40.69 2.06
CA TYR A 250 21.22 41.76 3.05
C TYR A 250 22.62 41.76 3.69
N ALA A 251 23.14 40.60 4.05
CA ALA A 251 24.48 40.43 4.61
C ALA A 251 25.63 40.67 3.62
N ARG A 252 25.36 40.64 2.31
CA ARG A 252 26.37 40.94 1.26
C ARG A 252 26.50 42.43 0.96
N GLN A 253 25.49 43.24 1.28
CA GLN A 253 25.50 44.67 0.97
C GLN A 253 26.60 45.42 1.72
N SER A 254 26.87 45.11 2.98
CA SER A 254 27.96 45.72 3.75
C SER A 254 28.46 44.82 4.89
N PRO A 255 29.74 44.94 5.31
CA PRO A 255 30.22 44.29 6.53
C PRO A 255 29.47 44.74 7.79
N GLN A 256 29.01 45.99 7.84
CA GLN A 256 28.23 46.55 8.96
C GLN A 256 26.89 45.84 9.12
N ASN A 257 26.25 45.43 8.01
CA ASN A 257 25.00 44.67 8.08
C ASN A 257 25.22 43.31 8.76
N ARG A 258 26.36 42.64 8.50
CA ARG A 258 26.69 41.37 9.17
C ARG A 258 26.82 41.57 10.67
N GLU A 259 27.61 42.55 11.08
CA GLU A 259 27.82 42.87 12.49
C GLU A 259 26.52 43.26 13.19
N TRP A 260 25.65 44.01 12.51
CA TRP A 260 24.31 44.33 13.01
C TRP A 260 23.46 43.07 13.22
N ILE A 261 23.45 42.13 12.27
CA ILE A 261 22.72 40.85 12.40
C ILE A 261 23.29 40.03 13.56
N GLU A 262 24.62 39.93 13.68
CA GLU A 262 25.28 39.20 14.76
C GLU A 262 24.84 39.75 16.14
N ASN A 263 24.82 41.08 16.29
CA ASN A 263 24.37 41.75 17.52
C ASN A 263 22.86 41.59 17.76
N MET A 264 22.04 41.69 16.72
CA MET A 264 20.59 41.50 16.80
C MET A 264 20.26 40.09 17.30
N LEU A 265 20.90 39.06 16.72
CA LEU A 265 20.68 37.67 17.12
C LEU A 265 21.25 37.40 18.52
N ALA A 266 22.44 37.91 18.84
CA ALA A 266 23.02 37.75 20.18
C ALA A 266 22.11 38.32 21.29
N GLY A 267 21.40 39.41 21.01
CA GLY A 267 20.46 40.07 21.93
C GLY A 267 19.00 39.61 21.86
N ALA A 268 18.65 38.64 20.99
CA ALA A 268 17.27 38.21 20.83
C ALA A 268 16.72 37.51 22.10
N SER A 269 15.42 37.64 22.37
CA SER A 269 14.77 36.91 23.47
C SER A 269 14.40 35.49 23.05
N GLU A 270 14.15 34.60 24.01
CA GLU A 270 13.77 33.20 23.71
C GLU A 270 12.46 33.07 22.90
N ASN A 271 11.49 33.96 23.15
CA ASN A 271 10.13 33.89 22.59
C ASN A 271 9.85 35.02 21.59
N VAL A 272 10.69 35.20 20.57
CA VAL A 272 10.34 36.10 19.46
C VAL A 272 9.31 35.41 18.56
N ALA A 273 8.11 35.98 18.50
CA ALA A 273 7.05 35.57 17.57
C ALA A 273 7.15 36.37 16.26
N ILE A 274 6.75 35.77 15.14
CA ILE A 274 6.64 36.45 13.86
C ILE A 274 5.58 37.55 13.99
N THR A 275 5.93 38.78 13.65
CA THR A 275 5.02 39.92 13.73
C THR A 275 4.25 40.14 12.43
N GLU A 276 3.07 40.76 12.49
CA GLU A 276 2.30 41.14 11.29
C GLU A 276 3.03 42.18 10.42
N ILE A 277 3.99 42.89 11.00
CA ILE A 277 4.89 43.81 10.31
C ILE A 277 6.17 43.06 9.98
N ALA A 278 6.52 43.00 8.69
CA ALA A 278 7.77 42.38 8.24
C ALA A 278 8.97 43.01 8.95
N ASN A 279 9.68 42.21 9.73
CA ASN A 279 10.85 42.61 10.46
C ASN A 279 12.04 41.74 10.04
N LEU A 280 13.25 42.32 10.00
CA LEU A 280 14.46 41.61 9.57
C LEU A 280 14.75 40.36 10.41
N ILE A 281 14.23 40.29 11.63
CA ILE A 281 14.36 39.12 12.52
C ILE A 281 13.50 37.92 12.05
N ASP A 282 12.41 38.15 11.32
CA ASP A 282 11.45 37.12 10.91
C ASP A 282 12.11 36.08 10.01
N ASP A 283 13.00 36.49 9.09
CA ASP A 283 13.74 35.59 8.21
C ASP A 283 14.57 34.57 9.01
N TYR A 284 15.13 34.97 10.16
CA TYR A 284 15.92 34.11 11.03
C TYR A 284 15.07 33.20 11.91
N ILE A 285 13.86 33.66 12.30
CA ILE A 285 12.86 32.79 12.93
C ILE A 285 12.46 31.69 11.95
N VAL A 286 12.18 32.06 10.70
CA VAL A 286 11.86 31.12 9.62
C VAL A 286 13.01 30.13 9.38
N LEU A 287 14.26 30.59 9.34
CA LEU A 287 15.44 29.70 9.27
C LEU A 287 15.48 28.70 10.43
N ARG A 288 15.24 29.15 11.66
CA ARG A 288 15.20 28.27 12.85
C ARG A 288 14.11 27.21 12.71
N GLU A 289 12.91 27.60 12.31
CA GLU A 289 11.80 26.66 12.12
C GLU A 289 12.05 25.72 10.93
N GLN A 290 12.69 26.18 9.86
CA GLN A 290 13.12 25.35 8.74
C GLN A 290 14.09 24.25 9.18
N ILE A 291 15.08 24.58 10.03
CA ILE A 291 16.00 23.59 10.61
C ILE A 291 15.21 22.53 11.38
N LYS A 292 14.27 22.94 12.25
CA LYS A 292 13.44 22.00 13.03
C LYS A 292 12.58 21.10 12.15
N LEU A 293 11.92 21.66 11.13
CA LEU A 293 11.12 20.90 10.18
C LEU A 293 11.95 19.83 9.47
N THR A 294 13.17 20.17 9.04
CA THR A 294 14.08 19.19 8.42
C THR A 294 14.51 18.11 9.42
N VAL A 295 14.80 18.46 10.69
CA VAL A 295 15.13 17.48 11.73
C VAL A 295 13.95 16.52 12.00
N ILE A 296 12.72 17.02 12.04
CA ILE A 296 11.51 16.17 12.19
C ILE A 296 11.44 15.14 11.06
N LEU A 297 11.65 15.56 9.82
CA LEU A 297 11.64 14.66 8.68
C LEU A 297 12.75 13.60 8.77
N ILE A 298 13.98 14.03 9.11
CA ILE A 298 15.12 13.12 9.27
C ILE A 298 14.80 12.05 10.31
N ILE A 299 14.31 12.43 11.50
CA ILE A 299 13.93 11.48 12.55
C ILE A 299 12.89 10.47 12.04
N ASN A 300 11.86 10.94 11.33
CA ASN A 300 10.83 10.06 10.78
C ASN A 300 11.41 9.02 9.79
N ILE A 301 12.31 9.45 8.90
CA ILE A 301 12.90 8.55 7.90
C ILE A 301 13.95 7.63 8.53
N GLU A 302 14.76 8.11 9.48
CA GLU A 302 15.72 7.28 10.23
C GLU A 302 14.99 6.18 11.01
N ASN A 303 13.89 6.51 11.69
CA ASN A 303 13.04 5.53 12.38
C ASN A 303 12.46 4.49 11.40
N LEU A 304 12.06 4.91 10.19
CA LEU A 304 11.62 3.99 9.15
C LEU A 304 12.75 3.04 8.76
N ILE A 305 13.94 3.57 8.47
CA ILE A 305 15.11 2.77 8.08
C ILE A 305 15.45 1.74 9.17
N GLU A 306 15.45 2.16 10.44
CA GLU A 306 15.71 1.28 11.58
C GLU A 306 14.63 0.19 11.71
N SER A 307 13.35 0.55 11.55
CA SER A 307 12.24 -0.41 11.60
C SER A 307 12.33 -1.48 10.49
N LEU A 308 12.84 -1.11 9.31
CA LEU A 308 13.04 -2.03 8.19
C LEU A 308 14.26 -2.91 8.40
N ARG A 309 15.31 -2.40 9.06
CA ARG A 309 16.52 -3.15 9.40
C ARG A 309 16.24 -4.22 10.46
N ASN A 310 15.43 -3.90 11.47
CA ASN A 310 15.08 -4.82 12.57
C ASN A 310 14.09 -5.93 12.17
N LYS A 311 13.44 -5.82 11.00
CA LYS A 311 12.53 -6.85 10.46
C LYS A 311 13.24 -7.94 9.64
N LYS A 312 14.51 -7.72 9.26
CA LYS A 312 15.36 -8.71 8.57
C LYS A 312 16.08 -9.58 9.57
#